data_AF-A0A9D2E4J6-F1
#
_entry.id   AF-A0A9D2E4J6-F1
#
_cell.length_a   1.000
_cell.length_b   1.000
_cell.length_c   1.000
_cell.angle_alpha   90.00
_cell.angle_beta   90.00
_cell.angle_gamma   90.00
#
_symmetry.space_group_name_H-M   'P 1'
#
loop_
_entity.id
_entity.type
_entity.pdbx_description
1 polymer ?
#
loop_
_entity_poly.entity_id
_entity_poly.type
_entity_poly.pdbx_seq_one_letter_code
_entity_poly.pdbx_strand_id
1 'polypeptide(L)'
;MIEYEGIPCNVYTTSETTVAPGGPDLPKETVIYAAWRWLGHCNVLFHPLTALCLAFRRGLVRGHTQQIEVSLPARAAHLPSDDRLHLLLVLSCEGVWIKQVVFSPRTLLAGLPGRVRRVVFH
;
A
#
# COMPACT_ATOMS: atom_id res chain seq x y z
N MET A 1 -10.36 11.51 6.91
CA MET A 1 -11.59 10.99 6.28
C MET A 1 -11.67 11.66 4.92
N ILE A 2 -11.52 10.90 3.84
CA ILE A 2 -11.47 11.48 2.49
C ILE A 2 -12.80 11.15 1.82
N GLU A 3 -13.66 12.16 1.72
CA GLU A 3 -14.97 12.05 1.10
C GLU A 3 -14.88 12.45 -0.37
N TYR A 4 -15.27 11.53 -1.25
CA TYR A 4 -15.71 11.86 -2.60
C TYR A 4 -16.96 11.01 -2.86
N GLU A 5 -18.05 11.64 -3.28
CA GLU A 5 -19.40 11.06 -3.45
C GLU A 5 -20.05 10.40 -2.21
N GLY A 6 -19.68 10.79 -0.98
CA GLY A 6 -20.28 10.22 0.22
C GLY A 6 -19.94 8.74 0.48
N ILE A 7 -18.90 8.22 -0.18
CA ILE A 7 -18.44 6.84 -0.01
C ILE A 7 -17.05 6.86 0.63
N PRO A 8 -16.93 6.68 1.95
CA PRO A 8 -15.63 6.68 2.61
C PRO A 8 -14.85 5.44 2.17
N CYS A 9 -13.78 5.64 1.42
CA CYS A 9 -12.69 4.67 1.31
C CYS A 9 -11.76 4.95 2.48
N ASN A 10 -12.01 4.27 3.60
CA ASN A 10 -11.20 4.47 4.78
C ASN A 10 -9.87 3.71 4.64
N VAL A 11 -8.81 4.41 5.02
CA VAL A 11 -7.42 3.99 4.98
C VAL A 11 -7.05 3.69 6.44
N TYR A 12 -6.96 2.41 6.82
CA TYR A 12 -6.88 1.99 8.22
C TYR A 12 -5.51 1.41 8.61
N THR A 13 -4.87 1.97 9.63
CA THR A 13 -3.65 1.39 10.22
C THR A 13 -3.97 0.08 10.94
N THR A 14 -3.28 -1.01 10.60
CA THR A 14 -3.34 -2.27 11.37
C THR A 14 -2.07 -2.45 12.22
N SER A 15 -2.23 -2.99 13.43
CA SER A 15 -1.12 -3.36 14.32
C SER A 15 -0.22 -4.48 13.76
N GLU A 16 -0.67 -5.15 12.70
CA GLU A 16 -0.02 -6.32 12.08
C GLU A 16 0.95 -5.96 10.95
N THR A 17 1.24 -4.68 10.72
CA THR A 17 2.12 -4.28 9.62
C THR A 17 3.54 -4.85 9.84
N THR A 18 3.90 -5.84 9.04
CA THR A 18 5.22 -6.47 9.07
C THR A 18 6.21 -5.65 8.26
N VAL A 19 7.43 -5.51 8.78
CA VAL A 19 8.56 -4.90 8.06
C VAL A 19 9.61 -5.96 7.83
N ALA A 20 9.91 -6.23 6.56
CA ALA A 20 10.96 -7.17 6.21
C ALA A 20 12.35 -6.53 6.48
N PRO A 21 13.34 -7.32 6.90
CA PRO A 21 14.69 -6.82 7.18
C PRO A 21 15.38 -6.37 5.89
N GLY A 22 16.06 -5.22 5.95
CA GLY A 22 16.83 -4.64 4.86
C GLY A 22 16.49 -3.18 4.63
N GLY A 23 17.51 -2.31 4.64
CA GLY A 23 17.39 -0.86 4.53
C GLY A 23 18.38 -0.13 5.45
N PRO A 24 18.51 1.21 5.36
CA PRO A 24 19.20 1.96 6.40
C PRO A 24 18.51 1.71 7.73
N ASP A 25 19.25 1.81 8.84
CA ASP A 25 18.78 1.59 10.23
C ASP A 25 17.69 2.61 10.63
N LEU A 26 16.52 2.52 10.00
CA LEU A 26 15.36 3.33 10.24
C LEU A 26 14.42 2.56 11.17
N PRO A 27 13.86 3.22 12.21
CA PRO A 27 12.86 2.61 13.06
C PRO A 27 11.66 2.10 12.24
N LYS A 28 11.16 0.93 12.61
CA LYS A 28 10.05 0.24 11.93
C LYS A 28 8.82 1.15 11.78
N GLU A 29 8.51 1.89 12.83
CA GLU A 29 7.41 2.82 12.94
C GLU A 29 7.55 3.98 11.95
N THR A 30 8.78 4.44 11.71
CA THR A 30 9.08 5.51 10.74
C THR A 30 8.75 5.06 9.33
N VAL A 31 9.14 3.83 8.97
CA VAL A 31 8.87 3.25 7.65
C VAL A 31 7.36 3.03 7.45
N ILE A 32 6.67 2.52 8.46
CA ILE A 32 5.20 2.34 8.43
C ILE A 32 4.49 3.69 8.29
N TYR A 33 4.87 4.68 9.09
CA TYR A 33 4.28 6.02 9.02
C TYR A 33 4.51 6.69 7.65
N ALA A 34 5.73 6.59 7.11
CA ALA A 34 6.05 7.11 5.78
C ALA A 34 5.20 6.46 4.68
N ALA A 35 4.99 5.14 4.75
CA ALA A 35 4.12 4.41 3.84
C ALA A 35 2.66 4.90 3.90
N TRP A 36 2.10 5.05 5.10
CA TRP A 36 0.74 5.56 5.29
C TRP A 36 0.58 6.99 4.78
N ARG A 37 1.52 7.86 5.14
CA ARG A 37 1.53 9.25 4.69
C ARG A 37 1.60 9.31 3.17
N TRP A 38 2.46 8.53 2.54
CA TRP A 38 2.53 8.49 1.08
C TRP A 38 1.22 8.00 0.46
N LEU A 39 0.65 6.91 0.97
CA LEU A 39 -0.61 6.35 0.46
C LEU A 39 -1.76 7.38 0.59
N GLY A 40 -1.83 8.11 1.71
CA GLY A 40 -2.82 9.16 1.92
C GLY A 40 -2.66 10.38 0.99
N HIS A 41 -1.46 10.61 0.45
CA HIS A 41 -1.18 11.71 -0.49
C HIS A 41 -1.11 11.26 -1.96
N CYS A 42 -1.16 9.95 -2.23
CA CYS A 42 -1.01 9.42 -3.59
C CYS A 42 -2.31 9.57 -4.40
N ASN A 43 -2.50 10.73 -5.03
CA ASN A 43 -3.67 11.02 -5.87
C ASN A 43 -3.85 10.02 -7.02
N VAL A 44 -2.76 9.48 -7.57
CA VAL A 44 -2.79 8.50 -8.66
C VAL A 44 -3.46 7.20 -8.24
N LEU A 45 -3.31 6.79 -6.98
CA LEU A 45 -3.95 5.60 -6.44
C LEU A 45 -5.36 5.87 -5.89
N PHE A 46 -5.70 7.13 -5.62
CA PHE A 46 -6.97 7.49 -5.00
C PHE A 46 -8.19 6.98 -5.79
N HIS A 47 -8.34 7.41 -7.05
CA HIS A 47 -9.45 6.98 -7.90
C HIS A 47 -9.53 5.46 -8.14
N PRO A 48 -8.44 4.76 -8.53
CA PRO A 48 -8.53 3.33 -8.77
C PRO A 48 -8.82 2.51 -7.50
N LEU A 49 -8.30 2.92 -6.33
CA LEU A 49 -8.63 2.25 -5.07
C LEU A 49 -10.11 2.43 -4.70
N THR A 50 -10.63 3.65 -4.80
CA THR A 50 -12.06 3.92 -4.54
C THR A 50 -12.96 3.14 -5.50
N ALA A 51 -12.63 3.10 -6.80
CA ALA A 51 -13.38 2.33 -7.78
C ALA A 51 -13.40 0.82 -7.48
N LEU A 52 -12.28 0.26 -7.02
CA LEU A 52 -12.20 -1.14 -6.62
C LEU A 52 -13.03 -1.43 -5.35
N CYS A 53 -12.94 -0.58 -4.33
CA CYS A 53 -13.78 -0.70 -3.12
C CYS A 53 -15.28 -0.65 -3.47
N LEU A 54 -15.67 0.22 -4.40
CA LEU A 54 -17.04 0.29 -4.90
C LEU A 54 -17.45 -1.01 -5.64
N ALA A 55 -16.57 -1.55 -6.46
CA ALA A 55 -16.80 -2.80 -7.17
C ALA A 55 -16.99 -3.99 -6.19
N PHE A 56 -16.24 -4.03 -5.08
CA PHE A 56 -16.46 -4.97 -3.99
C PHE A 56 -17.83 -4.80 -3.34
N ARG A 57 -18.22 -3.57 -2.97
CA ARG A 57 -19.56 -3.30 -2.38
C ARG A 57 -20.70 -3.72 -3.30
N ARG A 58 -20.53 -3.56 -4.61
CA ARG A 58 -21.53 -3.94 -5.62
C ARG A 58 -21.49 -5.41 -6.01
N GLY A 59 -20.61 -6.23 -5.42
CA GLY A 59 -20.47 -7.65 -5.76
C GLY A 59 -19.95 -7.90 -7.18
N LEU A 60 -19.30 -6.91 -7.80
CA LEU A 60 -18.78 -7.01 -9.17
C LEU A 60 -17.42 -7.73 -9.26
N VAL A 61 -16.74 -7.87 -8.13
CA VAL A 61 -15.46 -8.60 -8.01
C VAL A 61 -15.72 -9.92 -7.29
N ARG A 62 -15.18 -11.02 -7.83
CA ARG A 62 -15.23 -12.32 -7.15
C ARG A 62 -14.30 -12.30 -5.92
N GLY A 63 -14.84 -12.68 -4.77
CA GLY A 63 -14.11 -12.73 -3.49
C GLY A 63 -14.40 -11.54 -2.58
N HIS A 64 -13.91 -11.61 -1.34
CA HIS A 64 -14.14 -10.57 -0.32
C HIS A 64 -13.01 -9.55 -0.21
N THR A 65 -11.82 -9.90 -0.71
CA THR A 65 -10.63 -9.04 -0.66
C THR A 65 -9.77 -9.20 -1.91
N GLN A 66 -8.99 -8.17 -2.22
CA GLN A 66 -7.94 -8.21 -3.25
C GLN A 66 -6.63 -7.65 -2.70
N GLN A 67 -5.51 -8.23 -3.12
CA GLN A 67 -4.18 -7.75 -2.76
C GLN A 67 -3.56 -6.98 -3.93
N ILE A 68 -2.97 -5.82 -3.63
CA ILE A 68 -2.22 -4.99 -4.57
C ILE A 68 -0.84 -4.71 -3.98
N GLU A 69 0.19 -4.94 -4.78
CA GLU A 69 1.56 -4.59 -4.46
C GLU A 69 1.86 -3.23 -5.08
N VAL A 70 2.28 -2.28 -4.26
CA VAL A 70 2.72 -0.95 -4.68
C VAL A 70 4.19 -0.81 -4.39
N SER A 71 5.00 -0.56 -5.41
CA SER A 71 6.44 -0.39 -5.26
C SER A 71 6.82 1.02 -5.66
N LEU A 72 7.52 1.75 -4.80
CA LEU A 72 7.95 3.14 -5.06
C LEU A 72 9.39 3.36 -4.58
N PRO A 73 10.10 4.37 -5.10
CA PRO A 73 11.35 4.82 -4.49
C PRO A 73 11.12 5.29 -3.05
N ALA A 74 12.01 4.95 -2.12
CA ALA A 74 11.91 5.36 -0.72
C ALA A 74 11.84 6.91 -0.58
N ARG A 75 12.57 7.63 -1.44
CA ARG A 75 12.51 9.10 -1.53
C ARG A 75 11.11 9.65 -1.83
N ALA A 76 10.29 8.93 -2.60
CA ALA A 76 8.92 9.36 -2.89
C ALA A 76 8.04 9.34 -1.62
N ALA A 77 8.38 8.52 -0.63
CA ALA A 77 7.78 8.54 0.71
C ALA A 77 8.54 9.45 1.69
N HIS A 78 9.40 10.34 1.20
CA HIS A 78 10.37 11.17 1.92
C HIS A 78 11.23 10.41 2.96
N LEU A 79 11.62 9.18 2.63
CA LEU A 79 12.65 8.46 3.38
C LEU A 79 14.04 8.81 2.82
N PRO A 80 15.07 8.97 3.68
CA PRO A 80 16.42 9.35 3.26
C PRO A 80 17.20 8.13 2.71
N SER A 81 16.71 7.54 1.62
CA SER A 81 17.35 6.39 0.98
C SER A 81 17.03 6.30 -0.51
N ASP A 82 17.95 5.71 -1.28
CA ASP A 82 17.79 5.34 -2.70
C ASP A 82 17.17 3.96 -2.93
N ASP A 83 16.83 3.27 -1.85
CA ASP A 83 16.18 1.97 -1.87
C ASP A 83 14.71 2.08 -2.30
N ARG A 84 14.04 0.92 -2.34
CA ARG A 84 12.62 0.84 -2.67
C ARG A 84 11.78 0.54 -1.45
N LEU A 85 10.60 1.13 -1.44
CA LEU A 85 9.53 0.85 -0.51
C LEU A 85 8.45 0.08 -1.25
N HIS A 86 8.16 -1.13 -0.79
CA HIS A 86 7.14 -2.01 -1.32
C HIS A 86 6.02 -2.14 -0.30
N LEU A 87 4.79 -1.89 -0.71
CA LEU A 87 3.59 -1.92 0.12
C LEU A 87 2.69 -3.04 -0.40
N LEU A 88 2.29 -3.96 0.48
CA LEU A 88 1.21 -4.88 0.20
C LEU A 88 -0.07 -4.29 0.74
N LEU A 89 -0.91 -3.79 -0.15
CA LEU A 89 -2.23 -3.27 0.15
C LEU A 89 -3.25 -4.41 0.07
N VAL A 90 -4.20 -4.41 1.00
CA VAL A 90 -5.40 -5.23 0.93
C VAL A 90 -6.59 -4.31 0.78
N LEU A 91 -7.44 -4.64 -0.17
CA LEU A 91 -8.67 -3.92 -0.48
C LEU A 91 -9.85 -4.82 -0.19
N SER A 92 -10.90 -4.24 0.38
CA SER A 92 -12.20 -4.89 0.55
C SER A 92 -13.32 -3.88 0.28
N CYS A 93 -14.57 -4.29 0.55
CA CYS A 93 -15.70 -3.37 0.57
C CYS A 93 -15.59 -2.29 1.65
N GLU A 94 -14.86 -2.54 2.74
CA GLU A 94 -14.73 -1.63 3.88
C GLU A 94 -13.69 -0.53 3.66
N GLY A 95 -12.67 -0.82 2.84
CA GLY A 95 -11.63 0.14 2.52
C GLY A 95 -10.32 -0.51 2.11
N VAL A 96 -9.23 0.22 2.33
CA VAL A 96 -7.87 -0.19 1.98
C VAL A 96 -6.99 -0.16 3.22
N TRP A 97 -6.16 -1.17 3.40
CA TRP A 97 -5.14 -1.15 4.43
C TRP A 97 -3.79 -1.71 3.98
N ILE A 98 -2.73 -1.29 4.65
CA ILE A 98 -1.38 -1.81 4.43
C ILE A 98 -1.23 -3.08 5.28
N LYS A 99 -1.07 -4.23 4.62
CA LYS A 99 -0.80 -5.51 5.27
C LYS A 99 0.69 -5.70 5.59
N GLN A 100 1.55 -5.24 4.69
CA GLN A 100 3.00 -5.41 4.82
C GLN A 100 3.72 -4.24 4.16
N VAL A 101 4.85 -3.85 4.75
CA VAL A 101 5.78 -2.87 4.18
C VAL A 101 7.14 -3.54 4.08
N VAL A 102 7.65 -3.71 2.87
CA VAL A 102 8.99 -4.22 2.64
C VAL A 102 9.85 -3.06 2.19
N PHE A 103 10.86 -2.75 2.99
CA PHE A 103 11.94 -1.90 2.55
C PHE A 103 13.02 -2.83 1.97
N SER A 104 13.46 -2.58 0.75
CA SER A 104 14.45 -3.44 0.14
C SER A 104 15.41 -2.65 -0.75
N PRO A 105 16.69 -3.09 -0.81
CA PRO A 105 17.60 -2.64 -1.84
C PRO A 105 16.96 -2.85 -3.21
N ARG A 106 17.29 -1.96 -4.15
CA ARG A 106 16.75 -1.89 -5.53
C ARG A 106 16.69 -3.23 -6.29
N THR A 107 17.42 -4.24 -5.82
CA THR A 107 17.63 -5.57 -6.43
C THR A 107 16.71 -6.70 -5.93
N LEU A 108 15.89 -6.54 -4.88
CA LEU A 108 15.04 -7.61 -4.34
C LEU A 108 13.54 -7.42 -4.64
N LEU A 109 13.11 -7.85 -5.83
CA LEU A 109 11.68 -8.02 -6.20
C LEU A 109 11.19 -9.48 -6.06
N ALA A 110 12.07 -10.39 -5.63
CA ALA A 110 11.85 -11.82 -5.57
C ALA A 110 11.50 -12.26 -4.13
N GLY A 111 10.25 -12.05 -3.70
CA GLY A 111 9.83 -12.52 -2.38
C GLY A 111 8.37 -12.27 -1.99
N LEU A 112 7.53 -11.80 -2.90
CA LEU A 112 6.12 -11.49 -2.59
C LEU A 112 5.17 -12.55 -3.19
N PRO A 113 4.09 -12.92 -2.47
CA PRO A 113 3.28 -14.10 -2.78
C PRO A 113 2.61 -14.06 -4.17
N GLY A 114 2.55 -15.23 -4.82
CA GLY A 114 2.27 -15.39 -6.25
C GLY A 114 0.85 -15.12 -6.78
N ARG A 115 0.08 -14.19 -6.20
CA ARG A 115 -1.24 -13.75 -6.74
C ARG A 115 -1.55 -12.29 -6.43
N VAL A 116 -0.62 -11.38 -6.72
CA VAL A 116 -0.79 -9.95 -6.40
C VAL A 116 -0.71 -9.11 -7.67
N ARG A 117 -1.62 -8.14 -7.83
CA ARG A 117 -1.50 -7.13 -8.89
C ARG A 117 -0.42 -6.13 -8.50
N ARG A 118 0.61 -5.97 -9.34
CA ARG A 118 1.76 -5.10 -9.07
C ARG A 118 1.61 -3.75 -9.77
N VAL A 119 1.85 -2.68 -9.03
CA VAL A 119 1.94 -1.30 -9.49
C VAL A 119 3.32 -0.76 -9.11
N VAL A 120 4.08 -0.29 -10.09
CA VAL A 120 5.44 0.23 -9.87
C VAL A 120 5.47 1.70 -10.24
N PHE A 121 5.88 2.52 -9.28
CA PHE A 121 6.18 3.93 -9.47
C PHE A 121 7.68 4.06 -9.74
N HIS A 122 7.99 4.84 -10.78
CA HIS A 122 9.35 5.14 -11.22
C HIS A 122 9.79 6.50 -10.70
#